data_AF-A0A7C0Z3I6-F1
#
_entry.id   AF-A0A7C0Z3I6-F1
#
_cell.length_a   1.000
_cell.length_b   1.000
_cell.length_c   1.000
_cell.angle_alpha   90.00
_cell.angle_beta   90.00
_cell.angle_gamma   90.00
#
_symmetry.space_group_name_H-M   'P 1'
#
loop_
_entity.id
_entity.type
_entity.pdbx_description
1 polymer ?
#
loop_
_entity_poly.entity_id
_entity_poly.type
_entity_poly.pdbx_seq_one_letter_code
_entity_poly.pdbx_strand_id
1 'polypeptide(L)'
;MSRFYKYIFLILIELIVSQYPVDAQRQDAILLNQFRLARQYENLGQIEKAAELYLQLYRQNPNSPVFFEGLKRSYQYLRRYSELVEIIQAQLQRNASNVRLRAELASVYFRNGQKKLAF
;
A
#
# COMPACT_ATOMS: atom_id res chain seq x y z
N MET A 1 -45.79 -18.20 -24.80
CA MET A 1 -44.87 -17.18 -25.34
C MET A 1 -44.15 -16.39 -24.24
N SER A 2 -44.83 -15.75 -23.28
CA SER A 2 -44.21 -14.88 -22.24
C SER A 2 -43.13 -15.53 -21.34
N ARG A 3 -43.30 -16.79 -20.92
CA ARG A 3 -42.34 -17.45 -20.01
C ARG A 3 -40.97 -17.70 -20.65
N PHE A 4 -40.93 -17.93 -21.96
CA PHE A 4 -39.70 -18.25 -22.70
C PHE A 4 -38.73 -17.06 -22.75
N TYR A 5 -39.25 -15.85 -23.04
CA TYR A 5 -38.45 -14.62 -23.03
C TYR A 5 -37.94 -14.27 -21.63
N LYS A 6 -38.67 -14.63 -20.57
CA LYS A 6 -38.25 -14.43 -19.18
C LYS A 6 -37.00 -15.26 -18.84
N TYR A 7 -36.91 -16.50 -19.33
CA TYR A 7 -35.73 -17.34 -19.11
C TYR A 7 -34.51 -16.86 -19.91
N ILE A 8 -34.71 -16.44 -21.16
CA ILE A 8 -33.64 -15.85 -21.97
C ILE A 8 -33.10 -14.57 -21.31
N PHE A 9 -33.98 -13.73 -20.78
CA PHE A 9 -33.59 -12.51 -20.06
C PHE A 9 -32.81 -12.81 -18.77
N LEU A 10 -33.20 -13.83 -18.00
CA LEU A 10 -32.48 -14.25 -16.79
C LEU A 10 -31.08 -14.81 -17.11
N ILE A 11 -30.95 -15.64 -18.14
CA ILE A 11 -29.66 -16.18 -18.58
C ILE A 11 -28.73 -15.06 -19.05
N LEU A 12 -29.26 -14.05 -19.75
CA LEU A 12 -28.47 -12.89 -20.17
C LEU A 12 -27.95 -12.08 -18.98
N ILE A 13 -28.75 -11.90 -17.92
CA ILE A 13 -28.30 -11.21 -16.70
C ILE A 13 -27.17 -12.00 -16.02
N GLU A 14 -27.30 -13.31 -15.86
CA GLU A 14 -26.23 -14.14 -15.26
C GLU A 14 -24.94 -14.12 -16.10
N LEU A 15 -25.07 -14.14 -17.43
CA LEU A 15 -23.92 -14.06 -18.33
C LEU A 15 -23.21 -12.70 -18.22
N ILE A 16 -23.96 -11.62 -18.03
CA ILE A 16 -23.43 -10.26 -17.86
C ILE A 16 -22.74 -10.13 -16.49
N VAL A 17 -23.32 -10.65 -15.42
CA VAL A 17 -22.75 -10.59 -14.06
C VAL A 17 -21.44 -11.39 -13.95
N SER A 18 -21.32 -12.52 -14.65
CA SER A 18 -20.10 -13.35 -14.64
C SER A 18 -18.89 -12.73 -15.36
N GLN A 19 -19.12 -11.70 -16.20
CA GLN A 19 -18.08 -11.00 -16.94
C GLN A 19 -17.50 -9.78 -16.16
N TYR A 20 -18.14 -9.37 -15.05
CA TYR A 20 -17.60 -8.29 -14.22
C TYR A 20 -16.45 -8.83 -13.36
N PRO A 21 -15.30 -8.13 -13.28
CA PRO A 21 -14.16 -8.57 -12.50
C PRO A 21 -14.45 -8.42 -10.99
N VAL A 22 -15.13 -9.42 -10.41
CA VAL A 22 -15.38 -9.55 -8.96
C VAL A 22 -14.06 -9.51 -8.18
N ASP A 23 -12.96 -9.92 -8.80
CA ASP A 23 -11.64 -10.00 -8.19
C ASP A 23 -11.04 -8.63 -7.83
N ALA A 24 -11.23 -7.60 -8.67
CA ALA A 24 -10.70 -6.26 -8.40
C ALA A 24 -11.37 -5.63 -7.18
N GLN A 25 -12.71 -5.71 -7.11
CA GLN A 25 -13.48 -5.19 -5.98
C GLN A 25 -13.17 -5.94 -4.67
N ARG A 26 -12.98 -7.27 -4.76
CA ARG A 26 -12.58 -8.08 -3.61
C ARG A 26 -11.18 -7.73 -3.12
N GLN A 27 -10.23 -7.52 -4.03
CA GLN A 27 -8.86 -7.15 -3.70
C GLN A 27 -8.78 -5.77 -3.03
N ASP A 28 -9.51 -4.78 -3.56
CA ASP A 28 -9.58 -3.44 -2.95
C ASP A 28 -10.16 -3.49 -1.53
N ALA A 29 -11.19 -4.31 -1.30
CA ALA A 29 -11.76 -4.51 0.02
C ALA A 29 -10.77 -5.17 1.00
N ILE A 30 -9.98 -6.15 0.53
CA ILE A 30 -8.93 -6.80 1.34
C ILE A 30 -7.84 -5.79 1.72
N LEU A 31 -7.35 -5.00 0.76
CA LEU A 31 -6.36 -3.95 0.98
C LEU A 31 -6.85 -2.92 2.01
N LEU A 32 -8.12 -2.49 1.89
CA LEU A 32 -8.72 -1.55 2.82
C LEU A 32 -8.83 -2.13 4.24
N ASN A 33 -9.20 -3.40 4.38
CA ASN A 33 -9.30 -4.07 5.68
C ASN A 33 -7.91 -4.23 6.33
N GLN A 34 -6.91 -4.66 5.56
CA GLN A 34 -5.53 -4.74 6.01
C GLN A 34 -4.98 -3.37 6.42
N PHE A 35 -5.31 -2.31 5.69
CA PHE A 35 -4.94 -0.93 6.05
C PHE A 35 -5.58 -0.47 7.35
N ARG A 36 -6.86 -0.81 7.58
CA ARG A 36 -7.54 -0.52 8.85
C ARG A 36 -6.87 -1.27 10.01
N LEU A 37 -6.50 -2.53 9.81
CA LEU A 37 -5.79 -3.32 10.81
C LEU A 37 -4.40 -2.74 11.12
N ALA A 38 -3.65 -2.32 10.11
CA ALA A 38 -2.34 -1.66 10.29
C ALA A 38 -2.46 -0.41 11.17
N ARG A 39 -3.47 0.45 10.90
CA ARG A 39 -3.75 1.63 11.74
C ARG A 39 -4.17 1.27 13.16
N GLN A 40 -4.93 0.19 13.34
CA GLN A 40 -5.28 -0.28 14.68
C GLN A 40 -4.02 -0.72 15.45
N TYR A 41 -3.10 -1.44 14.81
CA TYR A 41 -1.82 -1.77 15.43
C TYR A 41 -0.98 -0.53 15.78
N GLU A 42 -0.93 0.50 14.91
CA GLU A 42 -0.31 1.79 15.25
C GLU A 42 -0.94 2.41 16.51
N ASN A 43 -2.28 2.49 16.56
CA ASN A 43 -3.01 3.10 17.67
C ASN A 43 -2.82 2.34 19.00
N LEU A 44 -2.60 1.02 18.92
CA LEU A 44 -2.32 0.18 20.08
C LEU A 44 -0.83 0.16 20.47
N GLY A 45 0.02 0.92 19.77
CA GLY A 45 1.46 0.94 20.01
C GLY A 45 2.20 -0.32 19.54
N GLN A 46 1.53 -1.22 18.83
CA GLN A 46 2.11 -2.45 18.26
C GLN A 46 2.79 -2.12 16.92
N ILE A 47 3.81 -1.26 16.96
CA ILE A 47 4.37 -0.61 15.77
C ILE A 47 5.05 -1.61 14.84
N GLU A 48 5.67 -2.66 15.34
CA GLU A 48 6.28 -3.73 14.54
C GLU A 48 5.25 -4.41 13.63
N LYS A 49 4.09 -4.78 14.19
CA LYS A 49 3.01 -5.42 13.43
C LYS A 49 2.40 -4.46 12.41
N ALA A 50 2.26 -3.19 12.78
CA ALA A 50 1.84 -2.17 11.83
C ALA A 50 2.82 -2.05 10.66
N ALA A 51 4.12 -2.02 10.94
CA ALA A 51 5.17 -1.93 9.93
C ALA A 51 5.13 -3.11 8.94
N GLU A 52 4.93 -4.33 9.44
CA GLU A 52 4.79 -5.53 8.61
C GLU A 52 3.58 -5.44 7.66
N LEU A 53 2.42 -5.05 8.18
CA LEU A 53 1.20 -4.88 7.38
C LEU A 53 1.36 -3.76 6.34
N TYR A 54 1.94 -2.62 6.73
CA TYR A 54 2.20 -1.54 5.79
C TYR A 54 3.18 -1.94 4.69
N LEU A 55 4.19 -2.74 5.01
CA LEU A 55 5.13 -3.26 4.02
C LEU A 55 4.42 -4.18 3.01
N GLN A 56 3.53 -5.06 3.49
CA GLN A 56 2.73 -5.93 2.62
C GLN A 56 1.82 -5.11 1.70
N LEU A 57 1.09 -4.14 2.25
CA LEU A 57 0.23 -3.23 1.50
C LEU A 57 1.02 -2.43 0.46
N TYR A 58 2.18 -1.90 0.85
CA TYR A 58 3.08 -1.18 -0.04
C TYR A 58 3.60 -2.07 -1.18
N ARG A 59 3.96 -3.32 -0.91
CA ARG A 59 4.40 -4.26 -1.95
C ARG A 59 3.29 -4.56 -2.97
N GLN A 60 2.04 -4.65 -2.52
CA GLN A 60 0.89 -4.87 -3.41
C GLN A 60 0.56 -3.62 -4.24
N ASN A 61 0.67 -2.42 -3.68
CA ASN A 61 0.50 -1.17 -4.41
C ASN A 61 1.59 -0.14 -4.06
N PRO A 62 2.76 -0.22 -4.73
CA PRO A 62 3.91 0.64 -4.42
C PRO A 62 3.70 2.12 -4.78
N ASN A 63 2.64 2.44 -5.53
CA ASN A 63 2.31 3.80 -5.94
C ASN A 63 1.33 4.47 -4.97
N SER A 64 0.78 3.73 -4.00
CA SER A 64 -0.13 4.27 -2.99
C SER A 64 0.63 5.12 -1.97
N PRO A 65 0.43 6.46 -1.94
CA PRO A 65 1.10 7.30 -0.97
C PRO A 65 0.70 6.95 0.46
N VAL A 66 -0.55 6.50 0.68
CA VAL A 66 -1.08 6.17 2.00
C VAL A 66 -0.33 5.00 2.64
N PHE A 67 -0.02 3.96 1.87
CA PHE A 67 0.71 2.79 2.37
C PHE A 67 2.18 3.12 2.62
N PHE A 68 2.79 3.90 1.72
CA PHE A 68 4.14 4.39 1.90
C PHE A 68 4.27 5.26 3.17
N GLU A 69 3.34 6.19 3.41
CA GLU A 69 3.36 7.04 4.60
C GLU A 69 3.20 6.26 5.90
N GLY A 70 2.34 5.24 5.93
CA GLY A 70 2.21 4.34 7.08
C GLY A 70 3.49 3.56 7.35
N LEU A 71 4.11 3.00 6.31
CA LEU A 71 5.39 2.31 6.41
C LEU A 71 6.50 3.26 6.90
N LYS A 72 6.58 4.46 6.32
CA LYS A 72 7.54 5.51 6.69
C LYS A 72 7.45 5.86 8.16
N ARG A 73 6.24 6.20 8.65
CA ARG A 73 6.04 6.52 10.07
C ARG A 73 6.43 5.36 10.98
N SER A 74 6.02 4.14 10.63
CA SER A 74 6.32 2.94 11.42
C SER A 74 7.83 2.68 11.49
N TYR A 75 8.53 2.73 10.35
CA TYR A 75 9.99 2.55 10.31
C TYR A 75 10.74 3.68 11.01
N GLN A 76 10.28 4.92 10.92
CA GLN A 76 10.88 6.04 11.65
C GLN A 76 10.71 5.87 13.17
N TYR A 77 9.53 5.45 13.64
CA TYR A 77 9.29 5.17 15.06
C TYR A 77 10.21 4.05 15.58
N LEU A 78 10.35 2.97 14.79
CA LEU A 78 11.22 1.83 15.09
C LEU A 78 12.71 2.11 14.86
N ARG A 79 13.07 3.32 14.39
CA ARG A 79 14.45 3.70 13.99
C ARG A 79 15.06 2.79 12.91
N ARG A 80 14.22 2.14 12.10
CA ARG A 80 14.57 1.29 10.95
C ARG A 80 14.88 2.13 9.71
N TYR A 81 15.81 3.07 9.85
CA TYR A 81 16.10 4.05 8.81
C TYR A 81 16.79 3.44 7.59
N SER A 82 17.64 2.43 7.77
CA SER A 82 18.31 1.72 6.67
C SER A 82 17.29 1.08 5.72
N GLU A 83 16.27 0.43 6.28
CA GLU A 83 15.23 -0.23 5.49
C GLU A 83 14.34 0.79 4.79
N LEU A 84 14.07 1.93 5.44
CA LEU A 84 13.35 3.02 4.81
C LEU A 84 14.14 3.65 3.65
N VAL A 85 15.47 3.78 3.77
CA VAL A 85 16.36 4.23 2.68
C VAL A 85 16.24 3.32 1.48
N GLU A 86 16.31 1.99 1.67
CA GLU A 86 16.19 1.01 0.60
C GLU A 86 14.84 1.14 -0.14
N ILE A 87 13.74 1.30 0.60
CA ILE A 87 12.41 1.50 0.02
C ILE A 87 12.36 2.78 -0.84
N ILE A 88 12.91 3.90 -0.34
CA ILE A 88 12.89 5.17 -1.07
C ILE A 88 13.80 5.12 -2.31
N GLN A 89 14.98 4.51 -2.20
CA GLN A 89 15.89 4.31 -3.33
C GLN A 89 15.24 3.47 -4.43
N ALA A 90 14.54 2.38 -4.07
CA ALA A 90 13.80 1.56 -5.03
C ALA A 90 12.69 2.35 -5.74
N GLN A 91 12.02 3.29 -5.05
CA GLN A 91 11.06 4.18 -5.72
C GLN A 91 11.74 5.16 -6.67
N LEU A 92 12.86 5.75 -6.27
CA LEU A 92 13.64 6.67 -7.10
C LEU A 92 14.23 5.98 -8.35
N GLN A 93 14.57 4.69 -8.29
CA GLN A 93 14.97 3.94 -9.48
C GLN A 93 13.86 3.89 -10.54
N ARG A 94 12.58 3.86 -10.12
CA ARG A 94 11.43 3.87 -11.04
C ARG A 94 11.05 5.28 -11.49
N ASN A 95 11.27 6.28 -10.64
CA ASN A 95 11.00 7.67 -10.94
C ASN A 95 12.13 8.58 -10.40
N ALA A 96 13.20 8.66 -11.19
CA ALA A 96 14.42 9.33 -10.77
C ALA A 96 14.24 10.83 -10.54
N SER A 97 13.29 11.48 -11.22
CA SER A 97 13.05 12.93 -11.15
C SER A 97 12.12 13.35 -10.01
N ASN A 98 11.64 12.42 -9.18
CA ASN A 98 10.75 12.73 -8.06
C ASN A 98 11.46 13.51 -6.95
N VAL A 99 11.35 14.84 -6.98
CA VAL A 99 11.97 15.76 -6.02
C VAL A 99 11.49 15.48 -4.59
N ARG A 100 10.22 15.13 -4.39
CA ARG A 100 9.69 14.80 -3.06
C ARG A 100 10.42 13.59 -2.47
N LEU A 101 10.62 12.53 -3.25
CA LEU A 101 11.32 11.33 -2.77
C LEU A 101 12.80 11.60 -2.50
N ARG A 102 13.45 12.50 -3.25
CA ARG A 102 14.82 12.93 -2.92
C ARG A 102 14.89 13.69 -1.60
N ALA A 103 13.92 14.57 -1.33
CA ALA A 103 13.81 15.28 -0.06
C ALA A 103 13.55 14.33 1.11
N GLU A 104 12.67 13.33 0.91
CA GLU A 104 12.43 12.27 1.90
C GLU A 104 13.69 11.45 2.15
N LEU A 105 14.41 11.06 1.10
CA LEU A 105 15.67 10.33 1.22
C LEU A 105 16.70 11.13 2.03
N ALA A 106 16.86 12.42 1.74
CA ALA A 106 17.75 13.31 2.49
C ALA A 106 17.33 13.43 3.97
N SER A 107 16.03 13.57 4.26
CA SER A 107 15.49 13.61 5.62
C SER A 107 15.76 12.31 6.38
N VAL A 108 15.58 11.16 5.73
CA VAL A 108 15.86 9.86 6.33
C VAL A 108 17.36 9.66 6.52
N TYR A 109 18.20 10.05 5.57
CA TYR A 109 19.65 10.03 5.75
C TYR A 109 20.11 10.93 6.87
N PHE A 110 19.51 12.11 7.08
CA PHE A 110 19.83 12.95 8.24
C PHE A 110 19.51 12.24 9.56
N ARG A 111 18.36 11.55 9.64
CA ARG A 111 17.94 10.79 10.83
C ARG A 111 18.77 9.52 11.04
N ASN A 112 19.15 8.82 9.97
CA ASN A 112 20.07 7.67 9.98
C ASN A 112 21.51 8.12 10.32
N GLY A 113 21.87 9.29 9.81
CA GLY A 113 23.17 9.96 9.80
C GLY A 113 23.50 10.73 11.07
N GLN A 114 22.59 10.79 12.05
CA GLN A 114 22.98 10.91 13.46
C GLN A 114 23.97 9.80 13.91
N LYS A 115 24.33 8.84 13.02
CA LYS A 115 25.55 8.03 13.12
C LYS A 115 26.51 8.02 11.92
N LYS A 116 26.24 8.64 10.76
CA LYS A 116 27.22 8.80 9.65
C LYS A 116 26.71 9.75 8.56
N LEU A 117 27.23 10.98 8.60
CA LEU A 117 27.34 12.03 7.58
C LEU A 117 26.22 12.13 6.54
N ALA A 118 25.39 13.16 6.73
CA ALA A 118 24.60 13.78 5.67
C ALA A 118 25.51 14.62 4.77
N PHE A 119 25.81 14.13 3.56
CA PHE A 119 26.23 14.91 2.40
C PHE A 119 25.76 14.21 1.13
#